data_AF-U6M9J5-F1
#
_entry.id   AF-U6M9J5-F1
#
_cell.length_a   1.000
_cell.length_b   1.000
_cell.length_c   1.000
_cell.angle_alpha   90.00
_cell.angle_beta   90.00
_cell.angle_gamma   90.00
#
_symmetry.space_group_name_H-M   'P 1'
#
loop_
_entity.id
_entity.type
_entity.pdbx_description
1 polymer ?
#
loop_
_entity_poly.entity_id
_entity_poly.type
_entity_poly.pdbx_seq_one_letter_code
_entity_poly.pdbx_strand_id
1 'polypeptide(L)'
;MGAPEAPAYGAPTADSPVDEFEVIDDISIKKNQGTLTRGGTATAGETSSETSVIGESEVVGGYETHKTGDKLLQEDLQKGTASEEAAQGQGEDVSKPSEELLREAKDLDLSMEKFENAYASASKTVQDAFILNYMPESARGPSTSPTDFFRRQVEISKVECQTGRLTSTESENALMDIQLVRNILEAASSRIELLRELEMLCDSSGIGSALLGKKAVPLPPAGALASDPNQATFEDFTLMLKGFKFRINEAALAAAGTVPVVLAQRLAASVKLETAQLENDRKVHSSFQKFILSLPQDKQQLCIVHANAIFGVEPFFQVIGRAIFDREANILTADALGSWVVDWNVEGILERLRLNEEDVGKLLGMRPNSYKATSIDDMFAAATALI
;
A
#
# COMPACT_ATOMS: atom_id res chain seq x y z
N MET A 1 9.22 22.94 -63.60
CA MET A 1 9.89 22.32 -62.44
C MET A 1 9.70 23.27 -61.28
N GLY A 2 8.72 22.97 -60.42
CA GLY A 2 8.28 23.84 -59.33
C GLY A 2 9.08 23.58 -58.06
N ALA A 3 9.40 24.67 -57.35
CA ALA A 3 10.01 24.62 -56.02
C ALA A 3 8.95 24.27 -54.96
N PRO A 4 9.30 23.54 -53.88
CA PRO A 4 8.35 23.18 -52.84
C PRO A 4 8.15 24.32 -51.83
N GLU A 5 6.88 24.61 -51.54
CA GLU A 5 6.44 25.53 -50.49
C GLU A 5 6.63 24.91 -49.10
N ALA A 6 7.08 25.72 -48.14
CA ALA A 6 7.22 25.34 -46.73
C ALA A 6 5.87 25.45 -45.99
N PRO A 7 5.57 24.58 -45.00
CA PRO A 7 4.33 24.66 -44.25
C PRO A 7 4.38 25.77 -43.19
N ALA A 8 3.27 26.52 -43.11
CA ALA A 8 3.01 27.53 -42.08
C ALA A 8 2.69 26.88 -40.73
N TYR A 9 3.39 27.30 -39.68
CA TYR A 9 3.09 26.93 -38.29
C TYR A 9 1.90 27.75 -37.78
N GLY A 10 0.82 27.05 -37.38
CA GLY A 10 -0.33 27.63 -36.68
C GLY A 10 -0.03 27.86 -35.20
N ALA A 11 -0.46 29.01 -34.68
CA ALA A 11 -0.39 29.37 -33.26
C ALA A 11 -1.39 28.55 -32.42
N PRO A 12 -1.06 28.16 -31.17
CA PRO A 12 -1.98 27.43 -30.31
C PRO A 12 -2.99 28.38 -29.65
N THR A 13 -4.27 28.02 -29.77
CA THR A 13 -5.40 28.62 -29.05
C THR A 13 -5.40 28.17 -27.60
N ALA A 14 -5.47 29.14 -26.68
CA ALA A 14 -5.71 28.92 -25.26
C ALA A 14 -7.20 28.66 -25.03
N ASP A 15 -7.54 27.44 -24.62
CA ASP A 15 -8.72 27.13 -23.79
C ASP A 15 -8.68 25.64 -23.44
N SER A 16 -8.11 25.32 -22.28
CA SER A 16 -8.35 24.06 -21.58
C SER A 16 -8.76 24.40 -20.14
N PRO A 17 -9.88 23.86 -19.64
CA PRO A 17 -10.32 24.10 -18.28
C PRO A 17 -9.36 23.40 -17.29
N VAL A 18 -9.04 24.12 -16.22
CA VAL A 18 -8.24 23.63 -15.09
C VAL A 18 -9.20 22.88 -14.16
N ASP A 19 -8.95 21.59 -13.94
CA ASP A 19 -9.67 20.82 -12.92
C ASP A 19 -9.39 21.40 -11.53
N GLU A 20 -10.44 21.89 -10.87
CA GLU A 20 -10.43 22.28 -9.47
C GLU A 20 -10.34 21.03 -8.59
N PHE A 21 -9.22 20.87 -7.88
CA PHE A 21 -9.10 19.87 -6.83
C PHE A 21 -9.82 20.37 -5.57
N GLU A 22 -10.91 19.70 -5.20
CA GLU A 22 -11.58 19.92 -3.92
C GLU A 22 -10.67 19.49 -2.76
N VAL A 23 -10.43 20.45 -1.86
CA VAL A 23 -9.77 20.24 -0.56
C VAL A 23 -10.78 19.56 0.36
N ILE A 24 -10.50 18.33 0.78
CA ILE A 24 -11.29 17.64 1.82
C ILE A 24 -10.80 18.14 3.19
N ASP A 25 -11.70 18.81 3.91
CA ASP A 25 -11.45 19.35 5.26
C ASP A 25 -11.29 18.26 6.34
N ASP A 26 -10.48 18.63 7.33
CA ASP A 26 -10.07 17.98 8.58
C ASP A 26 -11.03 16.93 9.21
N ILE A 27 -10.50 15.71 9.41
CA ILE A 27 -10.95 14.81 10.49
C ILE A 27 -10.06 15.05 11.71
N SER A 28 -10.56 15.87 12.65
CA SER A 28 -9.93 16.07 13.96
C SER A 28 -10.02 14.82 14.83
N ILE A 29 -8.95 14.03 14.88
CA ILE A 29 -8.76 12.99 15.91
C ILE A 29 -8.06 13.63 17.12
N LYS A 30 -8.77 13.72 18.25
CA LYS A 30 -8.23 14.21 19.52
C LYS A 30 -7.08 13.31 20.01
N LYS A 31 -5.84 13.79 19.91
CA LYS A 31 -4.66 13.15 20.52
C LYS A 31 -4.63 13.39 22.03
N ASN A 32 -4.72 12.30 22.82
CA ASN A 32 -4.34 12.30 24.22
C ASN A 32 -2.80 12.41 24.30
N GLN A 33 -2.29 13.53 24.81
CA GLN A 33 -0.87 13.76 25.01
C GLN A 33 -0.38 13.02 26.28
N GLY A 34 0.41 11.96 26.08
CA GLY A 34 1.28 11.39 27.10
C GLY A 34 2.71 11.82 26.83
N THR A 35 3.26 12.66 27.69
CA THR A 35 4.63 13.19 27.60
C THR A 35 5.66 12.12 27.97
N LEU A 36 6.53 11.74 27.04
CA LEU A 36 7.73 10.94 27.31
C LEU A 36 8.98 11.73 26.88
N THR A 37 9.63 12.32 27.87
CA THR A 37 10.94 12.97 27.76
C THR A 37 12.05 11.92 27.62
N ARG A 38 12.81 11.96 26.52
CA ARG A 38 14.02 11.15 26.34
C ARG A 38 15.25 11.99 26.71
N GLY A 39 15.85 11.69 27.86
CA GLY A 39 17.13 12.23 28.30
C GLY A 39 18.29 11.47 27.66
N GLY A 40 19.28 12.21 27.15
CA GLY A 40 20.56 11.67 26.72
C GLY A 40 21.58 11.67 27.85
N THR A 41 22.52 10.74 27.79
CA THR A 41 23.84 10.86 28.41
C THR A 41 24.86 10.13 27.54
N ALA A 42 25.97 10.82 27.28
CA ALA A 42 27.19 10.29 26.71
C ALA A 42 28.27 10.28 27.81
N THR A 43 29.07 9.22 27.87
CA THR A 43 30.46 9.27 28.35
C THR A 43 31.24 8.06 27.81
N ALA A 44 32.52 8.31 27.52
CA ALA A 44 33.45 7.52 26.73
C ALA A 44 34.40 6.64 27.56
N GLY A 45 35.19 5.82 26.84
CA GLY A 45 36.41 5.12 27.28
C GLY A 45 36.19 3.62 27.49
N GLU A 46 37.05 2.69 27.11
CA GLU A 46 38.41 2.71 26.58
C GLU A 46 38.71 1.32 25.98
N THR A 47 39.81 1.25 25.24
CA THR A 47 40.41 0.15 24.48
C THR A 47 40.70 -1.16 25.24
N SER A 48 40.59 -2.32 24.57
CA SER A 48 41.68 -3.30 24.42
C SER A 48 41.32 -4.47 23.50
N SER A 49 42.31 -4.82 22.69
CA SER A 49 42.42 -5.91 21.73
C SER A 49 42.69 -7.27 22.38
N GLU A 50 42.14 -8.37 21.83
CA GLU A 50 42.84 -9.66 21.77
C GLU A 50 42.21 -10.61 20.74
N THR A 51 43.07 -11.47 20.19
CA THR A 51 42.90 -12.33 19.02
C THR A 51 42.80 -13.78 19.48
N SER A 52 41.88 -14.61 18.96
CA SER A 52 42.06 -16.10 18.92
C SER A 52 41.02 -16.83 18.05
N VAL A 53 41.45 -17.21 16.84
CA VAL A 53 41.54 -18.57 16.26
C VAL A 53 40.65 -19.73 16.81
N ILE A 54 39.88 -20.31 15.86
CA ILE A 54 39.45 -21.72 15.60
C ILE A 54 38.69 -22.51 16.67
N GLY A 55 37.57 -23.11 16.24
CA GLY A 55 36.97 -24.30 16.87
C GLY A 55 35.72 -24.79 16.14
N GLU A 56 35.88 -25.72 15.21
CA GLU A 56 34.81 -26.58 14.68
C GLU A 56 34.25 -27.48 15.79
N SER A 57 32.93 -27.73 15.79
CA SER A 57 32.35 -28.97 16.35
C SER A 57 30.96 -29.21 15.76
N GLU A 58 30.88 -30.20 14.88
CA GLU A 58 29.69 -31.05 14.77
C GLU A 58 29.37 -31.68 16.13
N VAL A 59 28.09 -32.04 16.37
CA VAL A 59 27.63 -33.33 16.92
C VAL A 59 26.10 -33.28 17.11
N VAL A 60 25.42 -34.05 16.26
CA VAL A 60 24.41 -35.08 16.53
C VAL A 60 23.38 -34.90 17.66
N GLY A 61 22.09 -35.04 17.29
CA GLY A 61 20.97 -35.49 18.13
C GLY A 61 19.65 -34.99 17.55
N GLY A 62 18.72 -35.77 17.00
CA GLY A 62 18.30 -37.12 17.37
C GLY A 62 17.03 -37.03 18.22
N TYR A 63 15.86 -36.80 17.60
CA TYR A 63 14.56 -36.86 18.30
C TYR A 63 13.70 -37.96 17.71
N GLU A 64 13.52 -38.99 18.52
CA GLU A 64 12.69 -40.17 18.30
C GLU A 64 11.21 -39.85 18.37
N THR A 65 10.47 -40.51 17.48
CA THR A 65 9.02 -40.63 17.45
C THR A 65 8.51 -41.50 18.60
N HIS A 66 7.60 -40.97 19.43
CA HIS A 66 6.77 -41.80 20.31
C HIS A 66 5.36 -41.97 19.73
N LYS A 67 5.10 -43.18 19.24
CA LYS A 67 3.77 -43.77 19.08
C LYS A 67 3.51 -44.72 20.24
N THR A 68 2.40 -44.52 20.94
CA THR A 68 1.71 -45.47 21.82
C THR A 68 0.31 -44.90 22.01
N GLY A 69 -0.81 -45.60 21.90
CA GLY A 69 -1.11 -47.01 21.77
C GLY A 69 -2.57 -47.18 22.19
N ASP A 70 -3.31 -48.00 21.45
CA ASP A 70 -4.71 -48.37 21.63
C ASP A 70 -5.10 -48.80 23.05
N LYS A 71 -6.39 -48.59 23.38
CA LYS A 71 -7.38 -49.61 23.81
C LYS A 71 -8.71 -48.92 24.19
N LEU A 72 -9.78 -49.12 23.41
CA LEU A 72 -10.84 -50.13 23.60
C LEU A 72 -11.70 -49.93 24.86
N LEU A 73 -12.99 -49.62 24.67
CA LEU A 73 -14.13 -50.40 25.18
C LEU A 73 -15.47 -49.93 24.56
N GLN A 74 -16.10 -50.84 23.80
CA GLN A 74 -17.56 -51.09 23.72
C GLN A 74 -18.18 -51.12 25.13
N GLU A 75 -19.47 -50.99 25.40
CA GLU A 75 -20.77 -50.91 24.72
C GLU A 75 -21.72 -50.52 25.89
N ASP A 76 -22.79 -49.75 25.65
CA ASP A 76 -24.12 -50.19 26.12
C ASP A 76 -25.27 -49.33 25.60
N LEU A 77 -26.28 -50.07 25.18
CA LEU A 77 -27.55 -49.71 24.58
C LEU A 77 -28.59 -49.41 25.67
N GLN A 78 -29.42 -48.36 25.52
CA GLN A 78 -30.90 -48.47 25.42
C GLN A 78 -31.68 -47.16 25.67
N LYS A 79 -32.61 -46.93 24.73
CA LYS A 79 -34.00 -46.44 24.87
C LYS A 79 -34.29 -45.09 25.56
N GLY A 80 -34.76 -44.16 24.74
CA GLY A 80 -35.76 -43.14 25.10
C GLY A 80 -36.44 -42.63 23.83
N THR A 81 -37.58 -43.23 23.47
CA THR A 81 -38.90 -42.56 23.35
C THR A 81 -39.00 -41.44 22.31
N ALA A 82 -39.82 -41.73 21.30
CA ALA A 82 -40.34 -40.80 20.32
C ALA A 82 -40.91 -39.53 20.98
N SER A 83 -40.47 -38.37 20.48
CA SER A 83 -41.26 -37.15 20.46
C SER A 83 -41.31 -36.68 19.02
N GLU A 84 -42.43 -36.98 18.35
CA GLU A 84 -42.89 -36.23 17.20
C GLU A 84 -43.32 -34.85 17.69
N GLU A 85 -42.39 -33.89 17.68
CA GLU A 85 -42.76 -32.48 17.68
C GLU A 85 -42.16 -31.80 16.45
N ALA A 86 -43.09 -31.32 15.64
CA ALA A 86 -42.88 -30.61 14.41
C ALA A 86 -42.05 -29.35 14.64
N ALA A 87 -40.78 -29.39 14.23
CA ALA A 87 -40.05 -28.18 13.87
C ALA A 87 -40.30 -27.93 12.38
N GLN A 88 -41.19 -26.99 12.12
CA GLN A 88 -41.46 -26.42 10.80
C GLN A 88 -40.14 -26.11 10.09
N GLY A 89 -39.86 -26.83 9.01
CA GLY A 89 -38.89 -26.41 8.03
C GLY A 89 -39.39 -25.10 7.42
N GLN A 90 -38.84 -23.98 7.91
CA GLN A 90 -38.80 -22.75 7.14
C GLN A 90 -38.04 -23.08 5.87
N GLY A 91 -38.77 -23.33 4.77
CA GLY A 91 -38.16 -23.36 3.46
C GLY A 91 -37.51 -22.00 3.26
N GLU A 92 -36.18 -21.96 3.22
CA GLU A 92 -35.46 -20.77 2.75
C GLU A 92 -36.02 -20.45 1.36
N ASP A 93 -36.58 -19.25 1.24
CA ASP A 93 -37.24 -18.79 0.02
C ASP A 93 -36.16 -18.56 -1.03
N VAL A 94 -35.89 -19.60 -1.83
CA VAL A 94 -34.89 -19.59 -2.90
C VAL A 94 -35.38 -18.61 -3.96
N SER A 95 -34.74 -17.44 -4.01
CA SER A 95 -35.14 -16.32 -4.84
C SER A 95 -34.12 -16.06 -5.94
N LYS A 96 -34.51 -15.28 -6.95
CA LYS A 96 -33.59 -14.82 -7.98
C LYS A 96 -32.59 -13.83 -7.36
N PRO A 97 -31.38 -13.70 -7.93
CA PRO A 97 -30.42 -12.67 -7.53
C PRO A 97 -31.09 -11.29 -7.42
N SER A 98 -30.82 -10.57 -6.33
CA SER A 98 -31.34 -9.23 -6.12
C SER A 98 -30.81 -8.25 -7.18
N GLU A 99 -31.55 -7.17 -7.45
CA GLU A 99 -31.09 -6.12 -8.37
C GLU A 99 -29.77 -5.48 -7.90
N GLU A 100 -29.58 -5.38 -6.58
CA GLU A 100 -28.33 -4.94 -5.96
C GLU A 100 -27.18 -5.86 -6.31
N LEU A 101 -27.32 -7.18 -6.13
CA LEU A 101 -26.29 -8.15 -6.44
C LEU A 101 -25.89 -8.09 -7.93
N LEU A 102 -26.86 -7.95 -8.82
CA LEU A 102 -26.60 -7.80 -10.27
C LEU A 102 -25.91 -6.48 -10.63
N ARG A 103 -26.19 -5.39 -9.90
CA ARG A 103 -25.50 -4.11 -10.08
C ARG A 103 -24.04 -4.24 -9.65
N GLU A 104 -23.79 -4.78 -8.46
CA GLU A 104 -22.43 -4.94 -7.93
C GLU A 104 -21.60 -5.89 -8.80
N ALA A 105 -22.21 -6.93 -9.38
CA ALA A 105 -21.54 -7.81 -10.34
C ALA A 105 -21.10 -7.07 -11.63
N LYS A 106 -21.84 -6.06 -12.07
CA LYS A 106 -21.45 -5.20 -13.21
C LYS A 106 -20.35 -4.22 -12.81
N ASP A 107 -20.45 -3.63 -11.63
CA ASP A 107 -19.43 -2.72 -11.11
C ASP A 107 -18.10 -3.45 -10.90
N LEU A 108 -18.15 -4.73 -10.53
CA LEU A 108 -16.96 -5.60 -10.46
C LEU A 108 -16.30 -5.78 -11.83
N ASP A 109 -17.07 -5.98 -12.90
CA ASP A 109 -16.52 -6.09 -14.26
C ASP A 109 -15.84 -4.78 -14.69
N LEU A 110 -16.44 -3.63 -14.36
CA LEU A 110 -15.84 -2.31 -14.62
C LEU A 110 -14.54 -2.10 -13.85
N SER A 111 -14.49 -2.52 -12.58
CA SER A 111 -13.26 -2.45 -11.77
C SER A 111 -12.17 -3.38 -12.31
N MET A 112 -12.54 -4.55 -12.86
CA MET A 112 -11.59 -5.43 -13.54
C MET A 112 -11.04 -4.79 -14.81
N GLU A 113 -11.91 -4.23 -15.66
CA GLU A 113 -11.48 -3.52 -16.88
C GLU A 113 -10.53 -2.35 -16.56
N LYS A 114 -10.85 -1.57 -15.51
CA LYS A 114 -9.98 -0.49 -15.04
C LYS A 114 -8.60 -1.01 -14.62
N PHE A 115 -8.56 -2.10 -13.86
CA PHE A 115 -7.30 -2.73 -13.45
C PHE A 115 -6.50 -3.23 -14.66
N GLU A 116 -7.14 -3.92 -15.62
CA GLU A 116 -6.50 -4.42 -16.83
C GLU A 116 -5.88 -3.28 -17.65
N ASN A 117 -6.64 -2.20 -17.85
CA ASN A 117 -6.16 -1.02 -18.55
C ASN A 117 -5.00 -0.33 -17.83
N ALA A 118 -5.08 -0.20 -16.50
CA ALA A 118 -3.99 0.37 -15.71
C ALA A 118 -2.71 -0.49 -15.80
N TYR A 119 -2.84 -1.81 -15.70
CA TYR A 119 -1.72 -2.75 -15.76
C TYR A 119 -1.10 -2.85 -17.16
N ALA A 120 -1.93 -2.93 -18.20
CA ALA A 120 -1.47 -3.02 -19.59
C ALA A 120 -0.78 -1.75 -20.08
N SER A 121 -1.22 -0.58 -19.59
CA SER A 121 -0.60 0.72 -19.93
C SER A 121 0.62 1.06 -19.06
N ALA A 122 0.90 0.27 -18.02
CA ALA A 122 2.06 0.47 -17.17
C ALA A 122 3.36 -0.01 -17.85
N SER A 123 4.47 0.65 -17.53
CA SER A 123 5.80 0.20 -17.98
C SER A 123 6.17 -1.15 -17.36
N LYS A 124 7.16 -1.83 -17.95
CA LYS A 124 7.68 -3.08 -17.38
C LYS A 124 8.21 -2.89 -15.95
N THR A 125 8.87 -1.77 -15.67
CA THR A 125 9.34 -1.43 -14.32
C THR A 125 8.19 -1.33 -13.32
N VAL A 126 7.10 -0.67 -13.69
CA VAL A 126 5.91 -0.58 -12.83
C VAL A 126 5.25 -1.93 -12.64
N GLN A 127 5.12 -2.74 -13.69
CA GLN A 127 4.55 -4.09 -13.59
C GLN A 127 5.37 -4.99 -12.67
N ASP A 128 6.70 -4.96 -12.77
CA ASP A 128 7.61 -5.73 -11.93
C ASP A 128 7.55 -5.26 -10.47
N ALA A 129 7.50 -3.94 -10.25
CA ALA A 129 7.32 -3.36 -8.93
C ALA A 129 5.97 -3.74 -8.32
N PHE A 130 4.90 -3.79 -9.12
CA PHE A 130 3.58 -4.21 -8.66
C PHE A 130 3.59 -5.68 -8.21
N ILE A 131 4.17 -6.57 -9.00
CA ILE A 131 4.31 -7.99 -8.64
C ILE A 131 5.14 -8.15 -7.35
N LEU A 132 6.25 -7.41 -7.25
CA LEU A 132 7.15 -7.52 -6.10
C LEU A 132 6.51 -7.02 -4.80
N ASN A 133 5.77 -5.92 -4.85
CA ASN A 133 5.31 -5.22 -3.65
C ASN A 133 3.85 -5.50 -3.28
N TYR A 134 3.00 -5.83 -4.26
CA TYR A 134 1.54 -5.81 -4.11
C TYR A 134 0.85 -7.11 -4.55
N MET A 135 1.61 -8.13 -4.95
CA MET A 135 1.08 -9.47 -5.17
C MET A 135 1.49 -10.45 -4.06
N PRO A 136 0.61 -11.40 -3.70
CA PRO A 136 0.94 -12.45 -2.73
C PRO A 136 2.10 -13.31 -3.24
N GLU A 137 2.92 -13.83 -2.33
CA GLU A 137 4.13 -14.59 -2.68
C GLU A 137 3.84 -15.83 -3.54
N SER A 138 2.70 -16.50 -3.33
CA SER A 138 2.27 -17.64 -4.16
C SER A 138 2.00 -17.25 -5.62
N ALA A 139 1.67 -15.98 -5.88
CA ALA A 139 1.46 -15.43 -7.22
C ALA A 139 2.74 -14.85 -7.86
N ARG A 140 3.89 -14.90 -7.17
CA ARG A 140 5.20 -14.45 -7.72
C ARG A 140 5.89 -15.52 -8.56
N GLY A 141 5.27 -16.68 -8.75
CA GLY A 141 5.76 -17.75 -9.63
C GLY A 141 5.55 -17.42 -11.12
N PRO A 142 6.30 -18.07 -12.03
CA PRO A 142 6.22 -17.82 -13.48
C PRO A 142 4.88 -18.20 -14.14
N SER A 143 3.91 -18.74 -13.40
CA SER A 143 2.70 -19.37 -13.95
C SER A 143 1.42 -18.54 -13.84
N THR A 144 1.41 -17.38 -13.18
CA THR A 144 0.17 -16.61 -12.97
C THR A 144 0.43 -15.11 -13.06
N SER A 145 0.05 -14.49 -14.18
CA SER A 145 0.09 -13.02 -14.29
C SER A 145 -0.89 -12.40 -13.28
N PRO A 146 -0.65 -11.17 -12.76
CA PRO A 146 -1.60 -10.48 -11.90
C PRO A 146 -3.00 -10.37 -12.51
N THR A 147 -3.05 -10.15 -13.82
CA THR A 147 -4.31 -10.10 -14.57
C THR A 147 -5.06 -11.43 -14.53
N ASP A 148 -4.37 -12.55 -14.77
CA ASP A 148 -5.02 -13.87 -14.72
C ASP A 148 -5.44 -14.25 -13.31
N PHE A 149 -4.65 -13.85 -12.30
CA PHE A 149 -5.01 -14.01 -10.89
C PHE A 149 -6.34 -13.30 -10.62
N PHE A 150 -6.41 -11.98 -10.85
CA PHE A 150 -7.61 -11.21 -10.51
C PHE A 150 -8.82 -11.58 -11.37
N ARG A 151 -8.64 -11.93 -12.65
CA ARG A 151 -9.74 -12.41 -13.50
C ARG A 151 -10.39 -13.65 -12.91
N ARG A 152 -9.58 -14.57 -12.39
CA ARG A 152 -10.11 -15.76 -11.71
C ARG A 152 -10.89 -15.40 -10.43
N GLN A 153 -10.42 -14.43 -9.65
CA GLN A 153 -11.13 -14.00 -8.44
C GLN A 153 -12.50 -13.37 -8.79
N VAL A 154 -12.56 -12.60 -9.87
CA VAL A 154 -13.81 -12.06 -10.43
C VAL A 154 -14.74 -13.19 -10.86
N GLU A 155 -14.24 -14.17 -11.60
CA GLU A 155 -15.03 -15.33 -12.04
C GLU A 155 -15.59 -16.12 -10.85
N ILE A 156 -14.76 -16.41 -9.84
CA ILE A 156 -15.16 -17.13 -8.61
C ILE A 156 -16.26 -16.37 -7.87
N SER A 157 -16.07 -15.07 -7.62
CA SER A 157 -17.03 -14.26 -6.86
C SER A 157 -18.40 -14.12 -7.55
N LYS A 158 -18.45 -14.32 -8.86
CA LYS A 158 -19.68 -14.24 -9.66
C LYS A 158 -20.40 -15.57 -9.83
N VAL A 159 -19.85 -16.70 -9.35
CA VAL A 159 -20.47 -18.04 -9.55
C VAL A 159 -21.90 -18.08 -8.99
N GLU A 160 -22.11 -17.59 -7.78
CA GLU A 160 -23.42 -17.54 -7.11
C GLU A 160 -24.44 -16.70 -7.89
N CYS A 161 -24.00 -15.62 -8.56
CA CYS A 161 -24.88 -14.80 -9.40
C CYS A 161 -25.38 -15.55 -10.65
N GLN A 162 -24.61 -16.53 -11.13
CA GLN A 162 -24.88 -17.26 -12.37
C GLN A 162 -25.81 -18.45 -12.16
N THR A 163 -25.84 -19.04 -10.96
CA THR A 163 -26.68 -20.21 -10.63
C THR A 163 -28.17 -19.84 -10.45
N GLY A 164 -28.46 -18.57 -10.18
CA GLY A 164 -29.80 -17.96 -10.32
C GLY A 164 -30.84 -18.38 -9.28
N ARG A 165 -30.42 -19.10 -8.23
CA ARG A 165 -31.24 -19.60 -7.13
C ARG A 165 -30.43 -19.53 -5.84
N LEU A 166 -30.62 -18.45 -5.08
CA LEU A 166 -29.89 -18.19 -3.86
C LEU A 166 -30.85 -18.09 -2.68
N THR A 167 -30.46 -18.63 -1.54
CA THR A 167 -31.07 -18.30 -0.25
C THR A 167 -30.70 -16.87 0.13
N SER A 168 -31.40 -16.30 1.13
CA SER A 168 -31.06 -14.94 1.62
C SER A 168 -29.61 -14.87 2.11
N THR A 169 -29.16 -15.91 2.82
CA THR A 169 -27.80 -16.00 3.35
C THR A 169 -26.76 -16.11 2.23
N GLU A 170 -27.03 -16.93 1.21
CA GLU A 170 -26.16 -17.07 0.04
C GLU A 170 -26.06 -15.76 -0.75
N SER A 171 -27.19 -15.04 -0.92
CA SER A 171 -27.20 -13.74 -1.59
C SER A 171 -26.39 -12.68 -0.83
N GLU A 172 -26.45 -12.65 0.49
CA GLU A 172 -25.64 -11.75 1.31
C GLU A 172 -24.15 -12.09 1.22
N ASN A 173 -23.80 -13.38 1.27
CA ASN A 173 -22.42 -13.83 1.16
C ASN A 173 -21.83 -13.50 -0.22
N ALA A 174 -22.59 -13.73 -1.30
CA ALA A 174 -22.19 -13.39 -2.66
C ALA A 174 -21.98 -11.87 -2.82
N LEU A 175 -22.84 -11.05 -2.22
CA LEU A 175 -22.71 -9.60 -2.22
C LEU A 175 -21.42 -9.15 -1.53
N MET A 176 -21.14 -9.67 -0.33
CA MET A 176 -19.91 -9.35 0.42
C MET A 176 -18.65 -9.78 -0.33
N ASP A 177 -18.68 -10.95 -0.99
CA ASP A 177 -17.55 -11.45 -1.77
C ASP A 177 -17.26 -10.55 -2.98
N ILE A 178 -18.29 -10.22 -3.77
CA ILE A 178 -18.17 -9.29 -4.90
C ILE A 178 -17.62 -7.93 -4.46
N GLN A 179 -18.13 -7.39 -3.35
CA GLN A 179 -17.66 -6.11 -2.82
C GLN A 179 -16.19 -6.18 -2.36
N LEU A 180 -15.76 -7.30 -1.77
CA LEU A 180 -14.35 -7.49 -1.40
C LEU A 180 -13.47 -7.51 -2.65
N VAL A 181 -13.79 -8.33 -3.65
CA VAL A 181 -13.00 -8.45 -4.87
C VAL A 181 -12.93 -7.10 -5.60
N ARG A 182 -14.05 -6.35 -5.63
CA ARG A 182 -14.09 -5.00 -6.21
C ARG A 182 -13.13 -4.05 -5.48
N ASN A 183 -13.18 -4.01 -4.15
CA ASN A 183 -12.27 -3.17 -3.35
C ASN A 183 -10.80 -3.52 -3.56
N ILE A 184 -10.48 -4.82 -3.68
CA ILE A 184 -9.12 -5.29 -3.98
C ILE A 184 -8.66 -4.80 -5.35
N LEU A 185 -9.52 -4.87 -6.37
CA LEU A 185 -9.22 -4.36 -7.72
C LEU A 185 -9.04 -2.84 -7.76
N GLU A 186 -9.86 -2.10 -7.02
CA GLU A 186 -9.74 -0.64 -6.90
C GLU A 186 -8.43 -0.25 -6.19
N ALA A 187 -8.08 -0.95 -5.10
CA ALA A 187 -6.82 -0.77 -4.41
C ALA A 187 -5.62 -1.11 -5.31
N ALA A 188 -5.67 -2.23 -6.02
CA ALA A 188 -4.64 -2.66 -6.96
C ALA A 188 -4.43 -1.63 -8.09
N SER A 189 -5.52 -1.13 -8.67
CA SER A 189 -5.47 -0.06 -9.68
C SER A 189 -4.82 1.20 -9.12
N SER A 190 -5.20 1.60 -7.90
CA SER A 190 -4.61 2.75 -7.22
C SER A 190 -3.11 2.56 -6.93
N ARG A 191 -2.66 1.34 -6.61
CA ARG A 191 -1.23 1.02 -6.45
C ARG A 191 -0.46 1.15 -7.76
N ILE A 192 -1.03 0.73 -8.88
CA ILE A 192 -0.41 0.89 -10.21
C ILE A 192 -0.31 2.37 -10.58
N GLU A 193 -1.38 3.14 -10.37
CA GLU A 193 -1.39 4.60 -10.61
C GLU A 193 -0.28 5.29 -9.81
N LEU A 194 -0.14 4.96 -8.51
CA LEU A 194 0.97 5.44 -7.67
C LEU A 194 2.33 5.09 -8.29
N LEU A 195 2.57 3.81 -8.62
CA LEU A 195 3.86 3.39 -9.15
C LEU A 195 4.22 4.11 -10.47
N ARG A 196 3.24 4.39 -11.32
CA ARG A 196 3.43 5.20 -12.53
C ARG A 196 3.80 6.65 -12.20
N GLU A 197 3.12 7.25 -11.23
CA GLU A 197 3.44 8.60 -10.76
C GLU A 197 4.87 8.68 -10.21
N LEU A 198 5.26 7.70 -9.38
CA LEU A 198 6.62 7.60 -8.86
C LEU A 198 7.64 7.43 -9.97
N GLU A 199 7.34 6.65 -11.01
CA GLU A 199 8.21 6.47 -12.16
C GLU A 199 8.43 7.79 -12.91
N MET A 200 7.37 8.53 -13.20
CA MET A 200 7.47 9.86 -13.83
C MET A 200 8.28 10.82 -12.97
N LEU A 201 8.12 10.78 -11.65
CA LEU A 201 8.87 11.61 -10.72
C LEU A 201 10.37 11.23 -10.70
N CYS A 202 10.69 9.95 -10.68
CA CYS A 202 12.06 9.44 -10.80
C CYS A 202 12.71 9.90 -12.11
N ASP A 203 12.01 9.74 -13.23
CA ASP A 203 12.55 10.03 -14.56
C ASP A 203 12.74 11.54 -14.78
N SER A 204 11.89 12.38 -14.20
CA SER A 204 11.95 13.85 -14.34
C SER A 204 12.93 14.53 -13.37
N SER A 205 13.09 14.02 -12.15
CA SER A 205 13.93 14.65 -11.11
C SER A 205 15.26 13.95 -10.85
N GLY A 206 15.41 12.71 -11.33
CA GLY A 206 16.58 11.87 -11.09
C GLY A 206 16.64 11.29 -9.66
N ILE A 207 15.55 11.37 -8.89
CA ILE A 207 15.45 10.69 -7.59
C ILE A 207 15.25 9.18 -7.76
N GLY A 208 15.75 8.39 -6.81
CA GLY A 208 15.50 6.96 -6.73
C GLY A 208 14.13 6.63 -6.14
N SER A 209 13.71 5.37 -6.31
CA SER A 209 12.55 4.80 -5.64
C SER A 209 12.82 3.34 -5.32
N ALA A 210 12.87 3.03 -4.03
CA ALA A 210 13.05 1.66 -3.56
C ALA A 210 11.87 0.76 -3.97
N LEU A 211 10.64 1.30 -4.02
CA LEU A 211 9.46 0.58 -4.52
C LEU A 211 9.61 0.15 -5.99
N LEU A 212 10.21 1.01 -6.82
CA LEU A 212 10.43 0.72 -8.24
C LEU A 212 11.74 -0.03 -8.51
N GLY A 213 12.57 -0.26 -7.49
CA GLY A 213 13.94 -0.74 -7.68
C GLY A 213 14.82 0.21 -8.52
N LYS A 214 14.43 1.48 -8.65
CA LYS A 214 15.15 2.51 -9.40
C LYS A 214 16.15 3.22 -8.49
N LYS A 215 17.43 3.20 -8.85
CA LYS A 215 18.48 3.96 -8.13
C LYS A 215 18.42 5.43 -8.51
N ALA A 216 18.76 6.31 -7.57
CA ALA A 216 18.91 7.73 -7.85
C ALA A 216 20.04 7.97 -8.86
N VAL A 217 19.83 8.95 -9.75
CA VAL A 217 20.87 9.38 -10.70
C VAL A 217 22.01 10.03 -9.91
N PRO A 218 23.29 9.70 -10.13
CA PRO A 218 24.38 10.31 -9.38
C PRO A 218 24.37 11.85 -9.45
N LEU A 219 24.59 12.50 -8.31
CA LEU A 219 24.78 13.95 -8.26
C LEU A 219 26.21 14.33 -8.66
N PRO A 220 26.43 15.53 -9.24
CA PRO A 220 27.76 16.07 -9.40
C PRO A 220 28.48 16.20 -8.03
N PRO A 221 29.83 16.22 -8.01
CA PRO A 221 30.58 16.43 -6.78
C PRO A 221 30.19 17.75 -6.09
N ALA A 222 30.22 17.77 -4.75
CA ALA A 222 29.81 18.93 -3.95
C ALA A 222 30.50 20.24 -4.36
N GLY A 223 31.78 20.20 -4.74
CA GLY A 223 32.50 21.39 -5.23
C GLY A 223 31.97 21.95 -6.56
N ALA A 224 31.48 21.09 -7.45
CA ALA A 224 30.84 21.51 -8.70
C ALA A 224 29.44 22.09 -8.44
N LEU A 225 28.69 21.48 -7.51
CA LEU A 225 27.39 21.98 -7.07
C LEU A 225 27.51 23.35 -6.41
N ALA A 226 28.49 23.56 -5.52
CA ALA A 226 28.71 24.85 -4.86
C ALA A 226 29.04 26.00 -5.83
N SER A 227 29.50 25.69 -7.03
CA SER A 227 29.84 26.66 -8.07
C SER A 227 28.73 26.83 -9.13
N ASP A 228 27.59 26.17 -8.97
CA ASP A 228 26.48 26.25 -9.93
C ASP A 228 25.89 27.66 -9.94
N PRO A 229 25.77 28.34 -11.09
CA PRO A 229 25.15 29.67 -11.15
C PRO A 229 23.64 29.64 -10.89
N ASN A 230 22.99 28.48 -11.07
CA ASN A 230 21.55 28.34 -10.89
C ASN A 230 21.23 27.96 -9.45
N GLN A 231 20.88 28.97 -8.67
CA GLN A 231 20.63 28.87 -7.23
C GLN A 231 19.14 29.05 -6.92
N ALA A 232 18.67 28.41 -5.85
CA ALA A 232 17.30 28.43 -5.33
C ALA A 232 17.33 28.82 -3.85
N THR A 233 16.39 29.68 -3.44
CA THR A 233 16.15 29.99 -2.03
C THR A 233 15.28 28.92 -1.38
N PHE A 234 15.10 29.03 -0.06
CA PHE A 234 14.13 28.18 0.64
C PHE A 234 12.70 28.48 0.18
N GLU A 235 12.37 29.73 -0.15
CA GLU A 235 11.05 30.05 -0.69
C GLU A 235 10.80 29.34 -2.04
N ASP A 236 11.79 29.30 -2.93
CA ASP A 236 11.68 28.56 -4.19
C ASP A 236 11.35 27.08 -3.95
N PHE A 237 11.98 26.46 -2.95
CA PHE A 237 11.66 25.09 -2.54
C PHE A 237 10.23 24.93 -2.03
N THR A 238 9.72 25.86 -1.21
CA THR A 238 8.32 25.82 -0.77
C THR A 238 7.34 25.95 -1.94
N LEU A 239 7.69 26.75 -2.95
CA LEU A 239 6.91 26.90 -4.19
C LEU A 239 6.93 25.61 -5.02
N MET A 240 8.06 24.89 -5.06
CA MET A 240 8.14 23.59 -5.74
C MET A 240 7.22 22.54 -5.10
N LEU A 241 6.96 22.63 -3.79
CA LEU A 241 6.13 21.67 -3.07
C LEU A 241 4.62 21.88 -3.23
N LYS A 242 4.15 23.07 -3.64
CA LYS A 242 2.74 23.44 -3.94
C LYS A 242 1.68 22.80 -3.02
N GLY A 243 1.03 23.60 -2.18
CA GLY A 243 -0.11 23.14 -1.35
C GLY A 243 0.27 22.74 0.09
N PHE A 244 1.56 22.66 0.39
CA PHE A 244 2.04 22.54 1.77
C PHE A 244 2.10 23.90 2.45
N LYS A 245 1.42 24.04 3.58
CA LYS A 245 1.53 25.23 4.45
C LYS A 245 2.66 25.01 5.45
N PHE A 246 3.81 25.60 5.18
CA PHE A 246 4.96 25.53 6.07
C PHE A 246 4.83 26.51 7.24
N ARG A 247 5.27 26.10 8.43
CA ARG A 247 5.58 27.04 9.51
C ARG A 247 7.09 27.24 9.50
N ILE A 248 7.51 28.43 9.08
CA ILE A 248 8.93 28.76 8.90
C ILE A 248 9.29 29.83 9.94
N ASN A 249 10.44 29.66 10.59
CA ASN A 249 10.99 30.69 11.45
C ASN A 249 11.55 31.83 10.57
N GLU A 250 10.96 33.03 10.66
CA GLU A 250 11.35 34.18 9.83
C GLU A 250 12.82 34.57 9.99
N ALA A 251 13.39 34.46 11.20
CA ALA A 251 14.80 34.76 11.43
C ALA A 251 15.72 33.73 10.78
N ALA A 252 15.32 32.45 10.79
CA ALA A 252 16.07 31.40 10.10
C ALA A 252 15.94 31.52 8.58
N LEU A 253 14.78 31.92 8.07
CA LEU A 253 14.57 32.19 6.64
C LEU A 253 15.44 33.37 6.16
N ALA A 254 15.50 34.46 6.93
CA ALA A 254 16.35 35.61 6.60
C ALA A 254 17.86 35.29 6.62
N ALA A 255 18.26 34.27 7.39
CA ALA A 255 19.64 33.79 7.47
C ALA A 255 19.95 32.66 6.47
N ALA A 256 18.93 32.10 5.82
CA ALA A 256 19.09 30.99 4.88
C ALA A 256 19.88 31.46 3.66
N GLY A 257 20.81 30.61 3.22
CA GLY A 257 21.56 30.85 2.01
C GLY A 257 20.76 30.49 0.75
N THR A 258 21.49 30.18 -0.31
CA THR A 258 20.93 29.57 -1.52
C THR A 258 21.61 28.24 -1.79
N VAL A 259 20.92 27.39 -2.55
CA VAL A 259 21.44 26.08 -2.95
C VAL A 259 21.22 25.86 -4.44
N PRO A 260 22.03 25.02 -5.10
CA PRO A 260 21.80 24.68 -6.51
C PRO A 260 20.38 24.18 -6.75
N VAL A 261 19.73 24.69 -7.80
CA VAL A 261 18.33 24.37 -8.14
C VAL A 261 18.12 22.87 -8.25
N VAL A 262 19.10 22.13 -8.80
CA VAL A 262 19.02 20.66 -8.91
C VAL A 262 18.88 19.95 -7.56
N LEU A 263 19.53 20.47 -6.50
CA LEU A 263 19.41 19.91 -5.15
C LEU A 263 18.05 20.21 -4.55
N ALA A 264 17.57 21.46 -4.68
CA ALA A 264 16.24 21.84 -4.23
C ALA A 264 15.14 21.04 -4.94
N GLN A 265 15.25 20.84 -6.26
CA GLN A 265 14.32 20.03 -7.05
C GLN A 265 14.30 18.56 -6.62
N ARG A 266 15.48 17.96 -6.38
CA ARG A 266 15.55 16.58 -5.90
C ARG A 266 15.00 16.42 -4.48
N LEU A 267 15.28 17.38 -3.61
CA LEU A 267 14.73 17.36 -2.26
C LEU A 267 13.20 17.51 -2.31
N ALA A 268 12.68 18.40 -3.15
CA ALA A 268 11.25 18.55 -3.35
C ALA A 268 10.63 17.26 -3.93
N ALA A 269 11.30 16.61 -4.89
CA ALA A 269 10.87 15.32 -5.42
C ALA A 269 10.87 14.22 -4.33
N SER A 270 11.83 14.22 -3.41
CA SER A 270 11.85 13.28 -2.27
C SER A 270 10.62 13.43 -1.38
N VAL A 271 10.23 14.67 -1.07
CA VAL A 271 9.04 14.93 -0.26
C VAL A 271 7.77 14.53 -1.00
N LYS A 272 7.68 14.85 -2.30
CA LYS A 272 6.54 14.44 -3.15
C LYS A 272 6.41 12.93 -3.26
N LEU A 273 7.53 12.21 -3.42
CA LEU A 273 7.55 10.76 -3.48
C LEU A 273 6.98 10.14 -2.20
N GLU A 274 7.39 10.64 -1.03
CA GLU A 274 6.87 10.16 0.25
C GLU A 274 5.39 10.51 0.44
N THR A 275 5.02 11.74 0.09
CA THR A 275 3.64 12.23 0.18
C THR A 275 2.69 11.40 -0.69
N ALA A 276 3.04 11.16 -1.96
CA ALA A 276 2.23 10.37 -2.88
C ALA A 276 2.01 8.95 -2.33
N GLN A 277 3.03 8.34 -1.73
CA GLN A 277 2.87 7.04 -1.06
C GLN A 277 1.91 7.11 0.12
N LEU A 278 2.04 8.11 0.99
CA LEU A 278 1.18 8.27 2.17
C LEU A 278 -0.28 8.54 1.78
N GLU A 279 -0.52 9.38 0.77
CA GLU A 279 -1.86 9.67 0.27
C GLU A 279 -2.50 8.43 -0.36
N ASN A 280 -1.73 7.68 -1.15
CA ASN A 280 -2.22 6.44 -1.74
C ASN A 280 -2.48 5.35 -0.68
N ASP A 281 -1.63 5.23 0.34
CA ASP A 281 -1.86 4.36 1.50
C ASP A 281 -3.18 4.73 2.19
N ARG A 282 -3.39 6.01 2.51
CA ARG A 282 -4.65 6.49 3.10
C ARG A 282 -5.86 6.16 2.22
N LYS A 283 -5.75 6.34 0.89
CA LYS A 283 -6.82 6.02 -0.06
C LYS A 283 -7.15 4.52 -0.02
N VAL A 284 -6.15 3.65 -0.08
CA VAL A 284 -6.33 2.20 -0.01
C VAL A 284 -6.90 1.77 1.34
N HIS A 285 -6.32 2.23 2.45
CA HIS A 285 -6.77 1.91 3.80
C HIS A 285 -8.20 2.38 4.04
N SER A 286 -8.55 3.59 3.58
CA SER A 286 -9.92 4.11 3.66
C SER A 286 -10.92 3.28 2.85
N SER A 287 -10.51 2.74 1.69
CA SER A 287 -11.37 1.86 0.89
C SER A 287 -11.69 0.56 1.64
N PHE A 288 -10.67 -0.09 2.18
CA PHE A 288 -10.86 -1.29 2.99
C PHE A 288 -11.64 -1.01 4.28
N GLN A 289 -11.41 0.13 4.93
CA GLN A 289 -12.18 0.53 6.10
C GLN A 289 -13.66 0.73 5.75
N LYS A 290 -13.98 1.40 4.63
CA LYS A 290 -15.36 1.58 4.17
C LYS A 290 -16.04 0.23 3.90
N PHE A 291 -15.35 -0.68 3.23
CA PHE A 291 -15.84 -2.05 2.99
C PHE A 291 -16.16 -2.76 4.31
N ILE A 292 -15.24 -2.73 5.26
CA ILE A 292 -15.42 -3.39 6.55
C ILE A 292 -16.61 -2.78 7.32
N LEU A 293 -16.76 -1.46 7.27
CA LEU A 293 -17.87 -0.76 7.91
C LEU A 293 -19.23 -1.01 7.24
N SER A 294 -19.26 -1.46 5.97
CA SER A 294 -20.51 -1.86 5.30
C SER A 294 -20.95 -3.29 5.64
N LEU A 295 -20.14 -4.07 6.36
CA LEU A 295 -20.49 -5.43 6.75
C LEU A 295 -21.53 -5.45 7.89
N PRO A 296 -22.44 -6.45 7.95
CA PRO A 296 -23.47 -6.55 8.98
C PRO A 296 -22.89 -6.63 10.42
N GLN A 297 -23.10 -5.59 11.23
CA GLN A 297 -22.51 -5.48 12.58
C GLN A 297 -23.16 -6.39 13.64
N ASP A 298 -24.31 -6.96 13.33
CA ASP A 298 -25.13 -7.78 14.22
C ASP A 298 -24.69 -9.25 14.29
N LYS A 299 -23.78 -9.68 13.41
CA LYS A 299 -23.27 -11.05 13.37
C LYS A 299 -22.02 -11.20 14.25
N GLN A 300 -22.13 -11.98 15.33
CA GLN A 300 -21.06 -12.23 16.32
C GLN A 300 -19.74 -12.79 15.73
N GLN A 301 -19.78 -13.29 14.50
CA GLN A 301 -18.60 -13.64 13.70
C GLN A 301 -18.88 -13.24 12.23
N LEU A 302 -18.37 -12.08 11.84
CA LEU A 302 -18.37 -11.66 10.43
C LEU A 302 -17.32 -12.48 9.67
N CYS A 303 -17.83 -13.36 8.80
CA CYS A 303 -17.03 -14.20 7.93
C CYS A 303 -17.41 -13.91 6.48
N ILE A 304 -16.42 -13.77 5.61
CA ILE A 304 -16.61 -13.69 4.17
C ILE A 304 -16.27 -15.07 3.60
N VAL A 305 -17.07 -15.51 2.63
CA VAL A 305 -16.91 -16.80 1.96
C VAL A 305 -16.42 -16.54 0.53
N HIS A 306 -15.21 -17.01 0.20
CA HIS A 306 -14.63 -16.89 -1.14
C HIS A 306 -13.99 -18.21 -1.54
N ALA A 307 -14.29 -18.75 -2.72
CA ALA A 307 -13.70 -20.01 -3.23
C ALA A 307 -13.79 -21.21 -2.24
N ASN A 308 -14.85 -21.29 -1.43
CA ASN A 308 -15.02 -22.24 -0.31
C ASN A 308 -14.12 -22.01 0.91
N ALA A 309 -13.28 -20.97 0.90
CA ALA A 309 -12.57 -20.49 2.07
C ALA A 309 -13.46 -19.54 2.87
N ILE A 310 -13.46 -19.69 4.19
CA ILE A 310 -14.15 -18.81 5.13
C ILE A 310 -13.09 -18.04 5.88
N PHE A 311 -13.12 -16.71 5.80
CA PHE A 311 -12.16 -15.87 6.51
C PHE A 311 -12.89 -14.85 7.38
N GLY A 312 -12.38 -14.72 8.62
CA GLY A 312 -12.83 -13.69 9.54
C GLY A 312 -12.34 -12.31 9.10
N VAL A 313 -13.09 -11.28 9.44
CA VAL A 313 -12.71 -9.88 9.17
C VAL A 313 -11.72 -9.30 10.19
N GLU A 314 -11.57 -9.94 11.36
CA GLU A 314 -10.69 -9.47 12.44
C GLU A 314 -9.21 -9.32 11.99
N PRO A 315 -8.60 -10.26 11.26
CA PRO A 315 -7.27 -10.07 10.71
C PRO A 315 -7.14 -8.85 9.79
N PHE A 316 -8.19 -8.47 9.04
CA PHE A 316 -8.18 -7.23 8.24
C PHE A 316 -8.07 -5.99 9.13
N PHE A 317 -8.84 -5.92 10.21
CA PHE A 317 -8.77 -4.81 11.16
C PHE A 317 -7.37 -4.65 11.75
N GLN A 318 -6.73 -5.76 12.11
CA GLN A 318 -5.38 -5.74 12.69
C GLN A 318 -4.34 -5.22 11.69
N VAL A 319 -4.40 -5.66 10.44
CA VAL A 319 -3.49 -5.21 9.38
C VAL A 319 -3.71 -3.73 9.08
N ILE A 320 -4.96 -3.29 8.88
CA ILE A 320 -5.29 -1.89 8.59
C ILE A 320 -4.92 -0.99 9.78
N GLY A 321 -5.30 -1.37 10.99
CA GLY A 321 -5.01 -0.59 12.20
C GLY A 321 -3.52 -0.42 12.43
N ARG A 322 -2.73 -1.49 12.24
CA ARG A 322 -1.27 -1.43 12.30
C ARG A 322 -0.70 -0.53 11.19
N ALA A 323 -1.16 -0.70 9.95
CA ALA A 323 -0.67 0.08 8.82
C ALA A 323 -0.94 1.59 8.99
N ILE A 324 -2.13 1.96 9.48
CA ILE A 324 -2.49 3.35 9.79
C ILE A 324 -1.56 3.90 10.88
N PHE A 325 -1.38 3.18 11.99
CA PHE A 325 -0.55 3.64 13.09
C PHE A 325 0.92 3.81 12.68
N ASP A 326 1.48 2.80 12.02
CA ASP A 326 2.86 2.81 11.55
C ASP A 326 3.09 3.95 10.54
N ARG A 327 2.12 4.25 9.66
CA ARG A 327 2.23 5.36 8.70
C ARG A 327 2.05 6.73 9.36
N GLU A 328 1.08 6.90 10.25
CA GLU A 328 0.86 8.19 10.92
C GLU A 328 2.03 8.62 11.80
N ALA A 329 2.75 7.66 12.39
CA ALA A 329 3.94 7.92 13.18
C ALA A 329 5.12 8.47 12.34
N ASN A 330 5.12 8.24 11.02
CA ASN A 330 6.24 8.55 10.14
C ASN A 330 5.92 9.63 9.09
N ILE A 331 4.86 10.44 9.30
CA ILE A 331 4.52 11.54 8.39
C ILE A 331 5.50 12.70 8.54
N LEU A 332 6.07 13.18 7.43
CA LEU A 332 6.70 14.49 7.35
C LEU A 332 5.70 15.61 7.67
N THR A 333 5.86 16.25 8.83
CA THR A 333 5.01 17.36 9.24
C THR A 333 5.47 18.68 8.61
N ALA A 334 4.54 19.64 8.49
CA ALA A 334 4.85 21.00 8.04
C ALA A 334 5.93 21.67 8.90
N ASP A 335 5.94 21.40 10.21
CA ASP A 335 6.95 21.93 11.14
C ASP A 335 8.32 21.28 10.88
N ALA A 336 8.36 19.97 10.62
CA ALA A 336 9.59 19.26 10.29
C ALA A 336 10.18 19.73 8.96
N LEU A 337 9.35 19.96 7.94
CA LEU A 337 9.80 20.53 6.66
C LEU A 337 10.26 21.98 6.82
N GLY A 338 9.53 22.78 7.61
CA GLY A 338 9.89 24.17 7.90
C GLY A 338 11.22 24.30 8.64
N SER A 339 11.61 23.33 9.46
CA SER A 339 12.89 23.36 10.18
C SER A 339 14.11 23.14 9.27
N TRP A 340 13.92 22.64 8.04
CA TRP A 340 15.04 22.42 7.10
C TRP A 340 15.67 23.72 6.60
N VAL A 341 15.00 24.86 6.79
CA VAL A 341 15.53 26.18 6.46
C VAL A 341 16.85 26.48 7.18
N VAL A 342 17.07 25.91 8.37
CA VAL A 342 18.29 26.09 9.17
C VAL A 342 19.50 25.46 8.48
N ASP A 343 19.28 24.36 7.76
CA ASP A 343 20.30 23.58 7.08
C ASP A 343 20.27 23.82 5.55
N TRP A 344 19.77 24.98 5.12
CA TRP A 344 19.61 25.32 3.70
C TRP A 344 20.94 25.70 3.04
N ASN A 345 21.80 24.70 2.89
CA ASN A 345 23.08 24.75 2.20
C ASN A 345 23.36 23.40 1.50
N VAL A 346 24.41 23.33 0.68
CA VAL A 346 24.72 22.14 -0.14
C VAL A 346 24.91 20.88 0.74
N GLU A 347 25.67 20.98 1.83
CA GLU A 347 25.96 19.83 2.70
C GLU A 347 24.68 19.36 3.43
N GLY A 348 23.90 20.29 3.97
CA GLY A 348 22.64 19.99 4.65
C GLY A 348 21.63 19.29 3.75
N ILE A 349 21.48 19.74 2.50
CA ILE A 349 20.55 19.10 1.55
C ILE A 349 21.04 17.72 1.11
N LEU A 350 22.33 17.55 0.87
CA LEU A 350 22.89 16.23 0.52
C LEU A 350 22.68 15.23 1.66
N GLU A 351 22.91 15.65 2.90
CA GLU A 351 22.64 14.80 4.06
C GLU A 351 21.15 14.49 4.20
N ARG A 352 20.26 15.46 3.94
CA ARG A 352 18.82 15.22 3.98
C ARG A 352 18.34 14.23 2.92
N LEU A 353 18.86 14.34 1.70
CA LEU A 353 18.56 13.39 0.63
C LEU A 353 19.00 11.97 1.02
N ARG A 354 20.21 11.83 1.59
CA ARG A 354 20.72 10.55 2.10
C ARG A 354 19.82 9.96 3.18
N LEU A 355 19.44 10.77 4.17
CA LEU A 355 18.56 10.34 5.27
C LEU A 355 17.19 9.90 4.76
N ASN A 356 16.59 10.65 3.84
CA ASN A 356 15.30 10.30 3.26
C ASN A 356 15.38 8.96 2.50
N GLU A 357 16.46 8.69 1.76
CA GLU A 357 16.65 7.39 1.09
C GLU A 357 16.77 6.23 2.08
N GLU A 358 17.48 6.42 3.20
CA GLU A 358 17.62 5.41 4.26
C GLU A 358 16.32 5.15 5.00
N ASP A 359 15.57 6.19 5.32
CA ASP A 359 14.32 6.07 6.06
C ASP A 359 13.22 5.42 5.21
N VAL A 360 13.15 5.73 3.91
CA VAL A 360 12.27 5.01 2.97
C VAL A 360 12.61 3.52 2.94
N GLY A 361 13.90 3.16 2.91
CA GLY A 361 14.32 1.75 2.96
C GLY A 361 13.85 1.03 4.23
N LYS A 362 13.95 1.67 5.39
CA LYS A 362 13.46 1.11 6.66
C LYS A 362 11.94 0.95 6.66
N LEU A 363 11.21 1.97 6.20
CA LEU A 363 9.74 1.95 6.17
C LEU A 363 9.20 0.83 5.27
N LEU A 364 9.83 0.61 4.11
CA LEU A 364 9.48 -0.53 3.26
C LEU A 364 9.75 -1.87 3.93
N GLY A 365 10.84 -1.98 4.71
CA GLY A 365 11.13 -3.16 5.52
C GLY A 365 10.16 -3.39 6.70
N MET A 366 9.41 -2.37 7.11
CA MET A 366 8.38 -2.48 8.17
C MET A 366 7.03 -2.98 7.66
N ARG A 367 6.80 -2.93 6.33
CA ARG A 367 5.60 -3.51 5.73
C ARG A 367 5.51 -4.98 6.14
N PRO A 368 4.32 -5.49 6.49
CA PRO A 368 4.18 -6.87 6.91
C PRO A 368 4.82 -7.78 5.86
N ASN A 369 5.97 -8.37 6.21
CA ASN A 369 6.60 -9.35 5.34
C ASN A 369 5.63 -10.52 5.24
N SER A 370 5.05 -10.68 4.05
CA SER A 370 4.40 -11.89 3.58
C SER A 370 3.34 -12.45 4.55
N TYR A 371 2.08 -12.07 4.36
CA TYR A 371 1.05 -13.07 4.60
C TYR A 371 1.37 -14.24 3.67
N LYS A 372 1.82 -15.36 4.23
CA LYS A 372 2.14 -16.55 3.44
C LYS A 372 0.84 -17.09 2.88
N ALA A 373 0.64 -16.81 1.60
CA ALA A 373 -0.52 -17.30 0.89
C ALA A 373 -0.60 -18.83 1.03
N THR A 374 -1.74 -19.30 1.52
CA THR A 374 -2.02 -20.72 1.74
C THR A 374 -2.47 -21.42 0.45
N SER A 375 -2.89 -20.64 -0.54
CA SER A 375 -3.25 -21.11 -1.88
C SER A 375 -2.90 -20.07 -2.96
N ILE A 376 -3.05 -20.46 -4.23
CA ILE A 376 -2.91 -19.55 -5.38
C ILE A 376 -4.09 -18.58 -5.52
N ASP A 377 -5.19 -18.82 -4.80
CA ASP A 377 -6.42 -18.02 -4.80
C ASP A 377 -6.65 -17.38 -3.42
N ASP A 378 -5.56 -17.15 -2.67
CA ASP A 378 -5.62 -16.59 -1.31
C ASP A 378 -5.89 -15.09 -1.37
N MET A 379 -7.18 -14.75 -1.38
CA MET A 379 -7.66 -13.37 -1.43
C MET A 379 -7.30 -12.54 -0.20
N PHE A 380 -7.14 -13.19 0.95
CA PHE A 380 -6.66 -12.51 2.15
C PHE A 380 -5.20 -12.08 1.99
N ALA A 381 -4.37 -12.94 1.42
CA ALA A 381 -2.99 -12.62 1.07
C ALA A 381 -2.92 -11.45 0.08
N ALA A 382 -3.80 -11.44 -0.93
CA ALA A 382 -3.87 -10.36 -1.92
C ALA A 382 -4.28 -9.02 -1.29
N ALA A 383 -5.32 -9.01 -0.44
CA ALA A 383 -5.72 -7.80 0.26
C ALA A 383 -4.62 -7.29 1.21
N THR A 384 -4.00 -8.19 1.97
CA THR A 384 -2.91 -7.83 2.89
C THR A 384 -1.69 -7.29 2.17
N ALA A 385 -1.39 -7.79 0.96
CA ALA A 385 -0.29 -7.27 0.15
C ALA A 385 -0.57 -5.83 -0.35
N LEU A 386 -1.84 -5.45 -0.51
CA LEU A 386 -2.24 -4.13 -0.98
C LEU A 386 -2.29 -3.08 0.14
N ILE A 387 -2.55 -3.50 1.38
CA ILE A 387 -2.59 -2.65 2.59
C ILE A 387 -1.17 -2.30 3.04
#